data_AF-A0A8J3CYS0-F1
#
_entry.id   AF-A0A8J3CYS0-F1
#
_cell.length_a   1.000
_cell.length_b   1.000
_cell.length_c   1.000
_cell.angle_alpha   90.00
_cell.angle_beta   90.00
_cell.angle_gamma   90.00
#
_symmetry.space_group_name_H-M   'P 1'
#
loop_
_entity.id
_entity.type
_entity.pdbx_description
1 polymer ?
#
loop_
_entity_poly.entity_id
_entity_poly.type
_entity_poly.pdbx_seq_one_letter_code
_entity_poly.pdbx_strand_id
1 'polypeptide(L)'
;MGNGLFQRICLFLAAFFIINHDVEGQQTSYFSDTKSLDLSSIVLQENNWGGLFYLVDGERMSANEVRVLMNQTDLKDGQLAKGLNTFQGGRILSYTAPVVIFVSSIGMLSSALGANQTAFRNYFIGSIAGIGLAIGGNIMRNNGFQRIEEATDMYNFNLRSTYATQPFLSMRGQQGFLGPKMRYFDGKIPLSDAQFASIRNSNPTLDLDLKLSDKYFKRARTFDTISNIGTLAFISFVVVPQFQSSAQNSLLLPLFLVDVTSFRIANNFHRKARNTTRVALNSFNFTD
;
A
#
# COMPACT_ATOMS: atom_id res chain seq x y z
N MET A 1 -1.74 30.98 -27.01
CA MET A 1 -2.54 29.87 -26.46
C MET A 1 -1.73 29.21 -25.34
N GLY A 2 -2.00 29.47 -24.06
CA GLY A 2 -1.12 28.95 -22.97
C GLY A 2 -1.75 28.89 -21.57
N ASN A 3 -2.71 29.77 -21.25
CA ASN A 3 -3.27 29.82 -19.89
C ASN A 3 -4.30 28.71 -19.59
N GLY A 4 -4.99 28.18 -20.60
CA GLY A 4 -6.05 27.20 -20.38
C GLY A 4 -5.55 25.83 -19.88
N LEU A 5 -4.38 25.37 -20.34
CA LEU A 5 -3.82 24.08 -19.92
C LEU A 5 -3.28 24.16 -18.49
N PHE A 6 -2.55 25.23 -18.16
CA PHE A 6 -2.02 25.46 -16.83
C PHE A 6 -3.13 25.62 -15.78
N GLN A 7 -4.17 26.41 -16.10
CA GLN A 7 -5.32 26.59 -15.21
C GLN A 7 -6.11 25.30 -15.00
N ARG A 8 -6.23 24.44 -16.02
CA ARG A 8 -6.85 23.10 -15.90
C ARG A 8 -6.01 22.15 -15.05
N ILE A 9 -4.68 22.20 -15.16
CA ILE A 9 -3.77 21.41 -14.32
C ILE A 9 -3.84 21.88 -12.85
N CYS A 10 -3.87 23.20 -12.60
CA CYS A 10 -4.01 23.74 -11.25
C CYS A 10 -5.39 23.45 -10.64
N LEU A 11 -6.48 23.56 -11.40
CA LEU A 11 -7.82 23.18 -10.96
C LEU A 11 -7.93 21.67 -10.71
N PHE A 12 -7.28 20.85 -11.53
CA PHE A 12 -7.19 19.41 -11.31
C PHE A 12 -6.38 19.09 -10.05
N LEU A 13 -5.23 19.73 -9.83
CA LEU A 13 -4.44 19.56 -8.60
C LEU A 13 -5.23 20.03 -7.37
N ALA A 14 -5.92 21.16 -7.45
CA ALA A 14 -6.77 21.66 -6.36
C ALA A 14 -7.94 20.72 -6.07
N ALA A 15 -8.67 20.24 -7.09
CA ALA A 15 -9.72 19.23 -6.94
C ALA A 15 -9.16 17.89 -6.45
N PHE A 16 -7.96 17.52 -6.88
CA PHE A 16 -7.23 16.34 -6.42
C PHE A 16 -6.86 16.47 -4.93
N PHE A 17 -6.42 17.63 -4.46
CA PHE A 17 -6.17 17.83 -3.03
C PHE A 17 -7.48 17.91 -2.23
N ILE A 18 -8.54 18.52 -2.75
CA ILE A 18 -9.85 18.65 -2.07
C ILE A 18 -10.57 17.29 -1.96
N ILE A 19 -10.59 16.46 -3.01
CA ILE A 19 -11.19 15.11 -2.97
C ILE A 19 -10.38 14.16 -2.08
N ASN A 20 -9.07 14.41 -1.91
CA ASN A 20 -8.21 13.64 -1.01
C ASN A 20 -8.09 14.24 0.40
N HIS A 21 -8.69 15.39 0.64
CA HIS A 21 -8.82 15.96 1.97
C HIS A 21 -10.21 15.62 2.46
N ASP A 22 -10.36 14.45 3.09
CA ASP A 22 -11.44 14.35 4.06
C ASP A 22 -11.29 13.25 5.11
N VAL A 23 -11.72 13.67 6.30
CA VAL A 23 -12.11 12.91 7.49
C VAL A 23 -10.99 12.12 8.18
N GLU A 24 -10.20 12.86 8.96
CA GLU A 24 -9.76 12.34 10.26
C GLU A 24 -10.97 11.82 11.04
N GLY A 25 -10.84 10.59 11.55
CA GLY A 25 -11.57 10.15 12.74
C GLY A 25 -13.02 9.71 12.53
N GLN A 26 -13.20 8.44 12.16
CA GLN A 26 -14.11 7.62 12.94
C GLN A 26 -13.28 6.54 13.62
N GLN A 27 -12.90 6.83 14.86
CA GLN A 27 -12.45 5.85 15.84
C GLN A 27 -13.63 4.91 16.11
N THR A 28 -13.62 3.75 15.48
CA THR A 28 -14.38 2.61 15.97
C THR A 28 -13.45 1.84 16.90
N SER A 29 -13.60 2.08 18.21
CA SER A 29 -13.02 1.26 19.26
C SER A 29 -13.61 -0.14 19.11
N TYR A 30 -12.85 -1.06 18.51
CA TYR A 30 -13.32 -2.43 18.23
C TYR A 30 -13.15 -3.39 19.42
N PHE A 31 -12.61 -2.92 20.53
CA PHE A 31 -12.43 -3.73 21.74
C PHE A 31 -13.42 -3.24 22.79
N SER A 32 -14.48 -4.02 23.02
CA SER A 32 -15.28 -3.94 24.23
C SER A 32 -14.55 -4.69 25.34
N ASP A 33 -14.46 -4.07 26.50
CA ASP A 33 -13.88 -4.57 27.75
C ASP A 33 -13.97 -6.09 27.96
N THR A 34 -12.87 -6.80 27.70
CA THR A 34 -12.57 -8.08 28.33
C THR A 34 -11.10 -8.12 28.71
N LYS A 35 -10.85 -7.98 30.01
CA LYS A 35 -9.55 -8.27 30.65
C LYS A 35 -9.26 -9.77 30.56
N SER A 36 -8.23 -10.16 29.82
CA SER A 36 -7.47 -11.40 30.06
C SER A 36 -6.17 -11.47 29.25
N LEU A 37 -5.16 -10.71 29.70
CA LEU A 37 -3.73 -11.05 29.85
C LEU A 37 -2.94 -9.74 29.78
N ASP A 38 -1.98 -9.58 30.68
CA ASP A 38 -1.13 -8.39 30.89
C ASP A 38 -0.15 -8.11 29.72
N LEU A 39 -0.48 -8.56 28.51
CA LEU A 39 0.35 -8.50 27.30
C LEU A 39 -0.51 -8.14 26.09
N SER A 40 -0.47 -6.87 25.72
CA SER A 40 -1.26 -6.30 24.63
C SER A 40 -0.81 -6.78 23.25
N SER A 41 -1.78 -7.28 22.45
CA SER A 41 -1.54 -7.67 21.06
C SER A 41 -1.29 -6.45 20.16
N ILE A 42 -0.48 -6.62 19.10
CA ILE A 42 -0.10 -5.51 18.21
C ILE A 42 -0.73 -5.72 16.83
N VAL A 43 -1.52 -4.75 16.37
CA VAL A 43 -2.12 -4.76 15.03
C VAL A 43 -1.44 -3.71 14.16
N LEU A 44 -0.77 -4.15 13.10
CA LEU A 44 -0.20 -3.26 12.08
C LEU A 44 -1.29 -2.76 11.12
N GLN A 45 -1.40 -1.46 10.91
CA GLN A 45 -2.32 -0.87 9.95
C GLN A 45 -1.65 0.15 9.01
N GLU A 46 -2.28 0.34 7.86
CA GLU A 46 -1.86 1.30 6.84
C GLU A 46 -2.87 2.45 6.73
N ASN A 47 -2.40 3.69 6.66
CA ASN A 47 -3.27 4.84 6.40
C ASN A 47 -3.54 5.02 4.90
N ASN A 48 -4.42 5.98 4.56
CA ASN A 48 -4.80 6.29 3.16
C ASN A 48 -3.63 6.78 2.28
N TRP A 49 -2.47 7.09 2.87
CA TRP A 49 -1.26 7.51 2.17
C TRP A 49 -0.18 6.42 2.14
N GLY A 50 -0.44 5.24 2.71
CA GLY A 50 0.51 4.13 2.79
C GLY A 50 1.57 4.32 3.87
N GLY A 51 1.33 5.21 4.83
CA GLY A 51 2.07 5.25 6.09
C GLY A 51 1.59 4.16 7.04
N LEU A 52 2.49 3.67 7.87
CA LEU A 52 2.21 2.62 8.86
C LEU A 52 1.89 3.24 10.20
N PHE A 53 0.97 2.61 10.92
CA PHE A 53 0.73 2.86 12.33
C PHE A 53 0.39 1.54 13.03
N TYR A 54 0.55 1.52 14.34
CA TYR A 54 0.31 0.36 15.17
C TYR A 54 -0.86 0.66 16.08
N LEU A 55 -1.73 -0.33 16.27
CA LEU A 55 -2.75 -0.32 17.30
C LEU A 55 -2.39 -1.37 18.35
N VAL A 56 -2.45 -0.98 19.61
CA VAL A 56 -2.26 -1.86 20.76
C VAL A 56 -3.45 -1.64 21.67
N ASP A 57 -4.24 -2.70 21.88
CA ASP A 57 -5.54 -2.67 22.54
C ASP A 57 -6.51 -1.62 21.96
N GLY A 58 -6.39 -1.33 20.67
CA GLY A 58 -7.20 -0.33 19.96
C GLY A 58 -6.65 1.10 20.03
N GLU A 59 -5.63 1.36 20.85
CA GLU A 59 -4.98 2.66 20.92
C GLU A 59 -3.80 2.75 19.95
N ARG A 60 -3.66 3.93 19.33
CA ARG A 60 -2.58 4.17 18.37
C ARG A 60 -1.27 4.43 19.10
N MET A 61 -0.26 3.62 18.78
CA MET A 61 1.08 3.77 19.35
C MET A 61 2.14 4.12 18.30
N SER A 62 3.21 4.74 18.77
CA SER A 62 4.39 5.04 17.96
C SER A 62 5.21 3.78 17.69
N ALA A 63 5.98 3.82 16.61
CA ALA A 63 6.90 2.74 16.25
C ALA A 63 7.99 2.51 17.32
N ASN A 64 8.34 3.54 18.11
CA ASN A 64 9.32 3.44 19.18
C ASN A 64 8.76 2.71 20.39
N GLU A 65 7.51 3.00 20.80
CA GLU A 65 6.83 2.31 21.90
C GLU A 65 6.62 0.83 21.57
N VAL A 66 6.17 0.54 20.34
CA VAL A 66 6.03 -0.84 19.83
C VAL A 66 7.37 -1.57 19.84
N ARG A 67 8.46 -0.90 19.47
CA ARG A 67 9.80 -1.50 19.54
C ARG A 67 10.18 -1.86 20.97
N VAL A 68 9.90 -0.99 21.94
CA VAL A 68 10.19 -1.26 23.35
C VAL A 68 9.41 -2.47 23.85
N LEU A 69 8.13 -2.58 23.53
CA LEU A 69 7.30 -3.74 23.89
C LEU A 69 7.82 -5.03 23.25
N MET A 70 8.13 -5.02 21.96
CA MET A 70 8.62 -6.22 21.26
C MET A 70 10.00 -6.69 21.76
N ASN A 71 10.85 -5.75 22.21
CA ASN A 71 12.14 -6.06 22.78
C ASN A 71 12.06 -6.74 24.16
N GLN A 72 10.93 -6.60 24.88
CA GLN A 72 10.72 -7.29 26.16
C GLN A 72 10.44 -8.79 25.98
N THR A 73 10.01 -9.21 24.79
CA THR A 73 9.61 -10.61 24.46
C THR A 73 10.66 -11.43 23.71
N ASP A 74 11.95 -11.10 23.84
CA ASP A 74 13.08 -11.89 23.30
C ASP A 74 13.08 -12.08 21.76
N LEU A 75 12.35 -11.23 21.04
CA LEU A 75 12.42 -11.18 19.58
C LEU A 75 13.74 -10.54 19.17
N LYS A 76 14.53 -11.26 18.36
CA LYS A 76 15.82 -10.83 17.80
C LYS A 76 15.88 -9.33 17.57
N ASP A 77 16.65 -8.66 18.45
CA ASP A 77 16.85 -7.22 18.46
C ASP A 77 17.04 -6.66 17.05
N GLY A 78 16.15 -5.75 16.67
CA GLY A 78 16.32 -4.90 15.50
C GLY A 78 15.74 -5.43 14.18
N GLN A 79 14.98 -6.52 14.13
CA GLN A 79 14.23 -6.85 12.90
C GLN A 79 13.19 -5.77 12.56
N LEU A 80 12.45 -5.29 13.55
CA LEU A 80 11.51 -4.18 13.40
C LEU A 80 12.23 -2.89 12.98
N ALA A 81 13.35 -2.55 13.64
CA ALA A 81 14.11 -1.34 13.33
C ALA A 81 14.71 -1.38 11.91
N LYS A 82 15.28 -2.52 11.49
CA LYS A 82 15.76 -2.73 10.13
C LYS A 82 14.61 -2.65 9.12
N GLY A 83 13.45 -3.21 9.44
CA GLY A 83 12.23 -3.12 8.64
C GLY A 83 11.78 -1.68 8.44
N LEU A 84 11.66 -0.91 9.53
CA LEU A 84 11.28 0.51 9.53
C LEU A 84 12.25 1.37 8.72
N ASN A 85 13.56 1.20 8.92
CA ASN A 85 14.57 1.95 8.17
C ASN A 85 14.50 1.62 6.67
N THR A 86 14.37 0.34 6.31
CA THR A 86 14.23 -0.08 4.91
C THR A 86 12.95 0.46 4.29
N PHE A 87 11.84 0.45 5.05
CA PHE A 87 10.55 0.97 4.62
C PHE A 87 10.58 2.48 4.40
N GLN A 88 11.12 3.25 5.34
CA GLN A 88 11.23 4.71 5.25
C GLN A 88 12.19 5.12 4.12
N GLY A 89 13.35 4.48 4.01
CA GLY A 89 14.28 4.70 2.91
C GLY A 89 13.64 4.42 1.56
N GLY A 90 12.92 3.30 1.43
CA GLY A 90 12.16 2.97 0.23
C GLY A 90 11.07 4.00 -0.11
N ARG A 91 10.33 4.50 0.89
CA ARG A 91 9.35 5.58 0.70
C ARG A 91 10.00 6.84 0.17
N ILE A 92 11.08 7.30 0.80
CA ILE A 92 11.81 8.52 0.39
C ILE A 92 12.23 8.38 -1.08
N LEU A 93 12.92 7.30 -1.44
CA LEU A 93 13.37 7.05 -2.82
C LEU A 93 12.19 7.04 -3.82
N SER A 94 11.08 6.39 -3.47
CA SER A 94 9.90 6.33 -4.33
C SER A 94 9.23 7.70 -4.55
N TYR A 95 9.29 8.60 -3.57
CA TYR A 95 8.76 9.97 -3.69
C TYR A 95 9.75 10.94 -4.33
N THR A 96 11.05 10.70 -4.22
CA THR A 96 12.08 11.52 -4.89
C THR A 96 12.06 11.31 -6.40
N ALA A 97 11.72 10.12 -6.88
CA ALA A 97 11.62 9.80 -8.30
C ALA A 97 10.79 10.79 -9.15
N PRO A 98 9.50 11.09 -8.83
CA PRO A 98 8.72 12.06 -9.59
C PRO A 98 9.30 13.48 -9.54
N VAL A 99 10.00 13.85 -8.45
CA VAL A 99 10.67 15.15 -8.36
C VAL A 99 11.84 15.23 -9.33
N VAL A 100 12.69 14.20 -9.41
CA VAL A 100 13.81 14.15 -10.35
C VAL A 100 13.33 14.21 -11.79
N ILE A 101 12.27 13.46 -12.13
CA ILE A 101 11.67 13.49 -13.46
C ILE A 101 11.11 14.89 -13.75
N PHE A 102 10.36 15.48 -12.81
CA PHE A 102 9.73 16.79 -12.97
C PHE A 102 10.75 17.92 -13.18
N VAL A 103 11.80 17.99 -12.35
CA VAL A 103 12.87 18.99 -12.48
C VAL A 103 13.58 18.85 -13.82
N SER A 104 13.84 17.62 -14.26
CA SER A 104 14.49 17.34 -15.54
C SER A 104 13.61 17.70 -16.74
N SER A 105 12.29 17.50 -16.62
CA SER A 105 11.29 17.93 -17.61
C SER A 105 11.16 19.45 -17.71
N ILE A 106 11.21 20.17 -16.58
CA ILE A 106 11.23 21.64 -16.57
C ILE A 106 12.50 22.16 -17.26
N GLY A 107 13.65 21.57 -16.97
CA GLY A 107 14.92 21.93 -17.63
C GLY A 107 14.87 21.74 -19.15
N MET A 108 14.19 20.70 -19.64
CA MET A 108 13.93 20.52 -21.06
C MET A 108 12.97 21.58 -21.61
N LEU A 109 11.84 21.83 -20.95
CA LEU A 109 10.85 22.83 -21.37
C LEU A 109 11.42 24.25 -21.40
N SER A 110 12.25 24.64 -20.43
CA SER A 110 12.91 25.95 -20.40
C SER A 110 13.96 26.10 -21.50
N SER A 111 14.57 25.00 -21.93
CA SER A 111 15.51 24.95 -23.06
C SER A 111 14.83 24.78 -24.42
N ALA A 112 13.54 24.44 -24.49
CA ALA A 112 12.81 24.17 -25.73
C ALA A 112 12.59 25.42 -26.60
N LEU A 113 12.98 26.61 -26.11
CA LEU A 113 13.07 27.84 -26.89
C LEU A 113 14.34 27.91 -27.77
N GLY A 114 15.27 26.95 -27.66
CA GLY A 114 16.39 26.77 -28.58
C GLY A 114 16.96 25.37 -28.44
N ALA A 115 16.83 24.53 -29.48
CA ALA A 115 17.21 23.12 -29.47
C ALA A 115 18.59 22.85 -28.83
N ASN A 116 18.61 22.52 -27.53
CA ASN A 116 19.85 22.33 -26.76
C ASN A 116 20.01 20.85 -26.41
N GLN A 117 20.97 20.19 -27.07
CA GLN A 117 21.32 18.79 -26.87
C GLN A 117 21.67 18.44 -25.41
N THR A 118 22.20 19.41 -24.66
CA THR A 118 22.53 19.24 -23.24
C THR A 118 21.29 19.10 -22.38
N ALA A 119 20.23 19.84 -22.69
CA ALA A 119 18.99 19.79 -21.92
C ALA A 119 18.19 18.51 -22.19
N PHE A 120 18.21 18.03 -23.44
CA PHE A 120 17.67 16.70 -23.77
C PHE A 120 18.44 15.59 -23.03
N ARG A 121 19.78 15.66 -22.99
CA ARG A 121 20.61 14.69 -22.25
C ARG A 121 20.29 14.70 -20.75
N ASN A 122 20.14 15.88 -20.15
CA ASN A 122 19.80 16.00 -18.73
C ASN A 122 18.39 15.47 -18.43
N TYR A 123 17.42 15.72 -19.31
CA TYR A 123 16.09 15.11 -19.23
C TYR A 123 16.12 13.58 -19.33
N PHE A 124 16.86 13.05 -20.29
CA PHE A 124 16.97 11.61 -20.50
C PHE A 124 17.63 10.91 -19.30
N ILE A 125 18.77 11.43 -18.82
CA ILE A 125 19.48 10.91 -17.64
C ILE A 125 18.59 11.03 -16.39
N GLY A 126 17.96 12.19 -16.18
CA GLY A 126 17.06 12.41 -15.05
C GLY A 126 15.84 11.48 -15.07
N SER A 127 15.31 11.18 -16.25
CA SER A 127 14.19 10.23 -16.42
C SER A 127 14.61 8.80 -16.08
N ILE A 128 15.74 8.32 -16.60
CA ILE A 128 16.25 6.98 -16.28
C ILE A 128 16.59 6.87 -14.78
N ALA A 129 17.27 7.86 -14.22
CA ALA A 129 17.60 7.89 -12.80
C ALA A 129 16.32 7.91 -11.94
N GLY A 130 15.33 8.73 -12.30
CA GLY A 130 14.03 8.79 -11.63
C GLY A 130 13.29 7.45 -11.67
N ILE A 131 13.25 6.76 -12.81
CA ILE A 131 12.66 5.42 -12.93
C ILE A 131 13.40 4.41 -12.04
N GLY A 132 14.73 4.43 -12.05
CA GLY A 132 15.55 3.56 -11.21
C GLY A 132 15.27 3.77 -9.71
N LEU A 133 15.18 5.04 -9.27
CA LEU A 133 14.82 5.41 -7.90
C LEU A 133 13.40 4.95 -7.53
N ALA A 134 12.43 5.05 -8.45
CA ALA A 134 11.07 4.58 -8.22
C ALA A 134 11.01 3.07 -8.02
N ILE A 135 11.69 2.31 -8.88
CA ILE A 135 11.71 0.84 -8.81
C ILE A 135 12.43 0.39 -7.54
N GLY A 136 13.66 0.86 -7.32
CA GLY A 136 14.45 0.52 -6.12
C GLY A 136 13.75 0.91 -4.82
N GLY A 137 13.16 2.12 -4.79
CA GLY A 137 12.38 2.60 -3.66
C GLY A 137 11.16 1.74 -3.36
N ASN A 138 10.38 1.33 -4.38
CA ASN A 138 9.24 0.44 -4.18
C ASN A 138 9.66 -0.95 -3.69
N ILE A 139 10.74 -1.52 -4.22
CA ILE A 139 11.27 -2.82 -3.76
C ILE A 139 11.68 -2.72 -2.28
N MET A 140 12.47 -1.71 -1.92
CA MET A 140 12.89 -1.49 -0.53
C MET A 140 11.68 -1.28 0.39
N ARG A 141 10.70 -0.47 -0.05
CA ARG A 141 9.48 -0.23 0.72
C ARG A 141 8.74 -1.53 1.01
N ASN A 142 8.50 -2.34 -0.02
CA ASN A 142 7.77 -3.60 0.12
C ASN A 142 8.54 -4.61 0.99
N ASN A 143 9.86 -4.71 0.83
CA ASN A 143 10.71 -5.56 1.65
C ASN A 143 10.72 -5.11 3.13
N GLY A 144 10.81 -3.79 3.36
CA GLY A 144 10.73 -3.22 4.71
C GLY A 144 9.38 -3.50 5.36
N PHE A 145 8.30 -3.37 4.60
CA PHE A 145 6.94 -3.67 5.05
C PHE A 145 6.77 -5.13 5.46
N GLN A 146 7.20 -6.09 4.63
CA GLN A 146 7.12 -7.52 4.94
C GLN A 146 7.89 -7.90 6.20
N ARG A 147 9.05 -7.26 6.44
CA ARG A 147 9.83 -7.45 7.68
C ARG A 147 9.12 -6.93 8.92
N ILE A 148 8.39 -5.82 8.79
CA ILE A 148 7.59 -5.26 9.89
C ILE A 148 6.40 -6.17 10.19
N GLU A 149 5.68 -6.62 9.15
CA GLU A 149 4.59 -7.60 9.29
C GLU A 149 5.09 -8.86 10.00
N GLU A 150 6.17 -9.47 9.51
CA GLU A 150 6.73 -10.69 10.09
C GLU A 150 7.18 -10.53 11.54
N ALA A 151 7.82 -9.40 11.88
CA ALA A 151 8.22 -9.13 13.25
C ALA A 151 6.99 -9.02 14.18
N THR A 152 5.94 -8.33 13.72
CA THR A 152 4.69 -8.14 14.48
C THR A 152 3.94 -9.46 14.64
N ASP A 153 3.84 -10.26 13.57
CA ASP A 153 3.21 -11.58 13.61
C ASP A 153 3.95 -12.53 14.55
N MET A 154 5.29 -12.51 14.54
CA MET A 154 6.10 -13.32 15.45
C MET A 154 5.92 -12.92 16.92
N TYR A 155 5.78 -11.63 17.21
CA TYR A 155 5.45 -11.15 18.55
C TYR A 155 4.12 -11.69 19.04
N ASN A 156 3.06 -11.48 18.25
CA ASN A 156 1.72 -11.96 18.58
C ASN A 156 1.65 -13.49 18.67
N PHE A 157 2.39 -14.20 17.80
CA PHE A 157 2.48 -15.65 17.86
C PHE A 157 3.12 -16.12 19.16
N ASN A 158 4.26 -15.53 19.56
CA ASN A 158 4.93 -15.88 20.81
C ASN A 158 4.04 -15.62 22.03
N LEU A 159 3.35 -14.48 22.05
CA LEU A 159 2.37 -14.14 23.09
C LEU A 159 1.28 -15.20 23.25
N ARG A 160 0.71 -15.66 22.14
CA ARG A 160 -0.39 -16.64 22.17
C ARG A 160 0.10 -18.08 22.34
N SER A 161 1.32 -18.40 21.90
CA SER A 161 1.84 -19.78 21.85
C SER A 161 1.82 -20.51 23.20
N THR A 162 1.84 -19.76 24.30
CA THR A 162 1.75 -20.30 25.67
C THR A 162 0.36 -20.84 26.01
N TYR A 163 -0.70 -20.46 25.29
CA TYR A 163 -2.11 -20.74 25.61
C TYR A 163 -2.92 -21.33 24.44
N ALA A 164 -2.31 -21.54 23.26
CA ALA A 164 -3.06 -21.80 22.03
C ALA A 164 -3.61 -23.25 21.93
N THR A 165 -4.93 -23.38 21.92
CA THR A 165 -5.67 -24.60 21.52
C THR A 165 -6.15 -24.56 20.06
N GLN A 166 -6.02 -23.41 19.41
CA GLN A 166 -6.47 -23.12 18.03
C GLN A 166 -5.31 -22.57 17.16
N PRO A 167 -5.37 -22.70 15.82
CA PRO A 167 -4.32 -22.18 14.93
C PRO A 167 -4.16 -20.66 15.05
N PHE A 168 -2.93 -20.15 14.92
CA PHE A 168 -2.63 -18.72 14.98
C PHE A 168 -2.61 -18.13 13.58
N LEU A 169 -3.65 -17.40 13.21
CA LEU A 169 -3.79 -16.90 11.84
C LEU A 169 -3.08 -15.56 11.66
N SER A 170 -2.20 -15.47 10.67
CA SER A 170 -1.62 -14.20 10.21
C SER A 170 -1.78 -14.04 8.71
N MET A 171 -1.57 -12.81 8.21
CA MET A 171 -1.72 -12.46 6.80
C MET A 171 -0.52 -11.64 6.34
N ARG A 172 0.03 -11.99 5.17
CA ARG A 172 1.05 -11.19 4.49
C ARG A 172 0.59 -10.78 3.10
N GLY A 173 0.95 -9.56 2.70
CA GLY A 173 0.74 -9.07 1.34
C GLY A 173 1.78 -9.62 0.36
N GLN A 174 1.33 -10.18 -0.76
CA GLN A 174 2.18 -10.63 -1.86
C GLN A 174 1.77 -9.92 -3.17
N GLN A 175 2.76 -9.57 -4.00
CA GLN A 175 2.50 -9.06 -5.35
C GLN A 175 2.06 -10.23 -6.25
N GLY A 176 0.89 -10.12 -6.89
CA GLY A 176 0.42 -11.03 -7.93
C GLY A 176 0.39 -10.35 -9.30
N PHE A 177 0.18 -11.14 -10.36
CA PHE A 177 0.09 -10.64 -11.74
C PHE A 177 -1.09 -9.67 -11.94
N LEU A 178 -2.24 -9.96 -11.34
CA LEU A 178 -3.45 -9.13 -11.40
C LEU A 178 -3.56 -8.12 -10.26
N GLY A 179 -2.45 -7.87 -9.55
CA GLY A 179 -2.40 -7.00 -8.38
C GLY A 179 -2.08 -7.73 -7.08
N PRO A 180 -2.10 -7.02 -5.95
CA PRO A 180 -1.81 -7.58 -4.62
C PRO A 180 -2.73 -8.77 -4.27
N LYS A 181 -2.16 -9.86 -3.75
CA LYS A 181 -2.86 -11.00 -3.14
C LYS A 181 -2.54 -11.06 -1.65
N MET A 182 -3.53 -11.46 -0.84
CA MET A 182 -3.33 -11.80 0.57
C MET A 182 -2.98 -13.29 0.68
N ARG A 183 -1.93 -13.61 1.43
CA ARG A 183 -1.56 -14.98 1.78
C ARG A 183 -1.70 -15.16 3.28
N TYR A 184 -2.31 -16.28 3.68
CA TYR A 184 -2.59 -16.59 5.08
C TYR A 184 -1.60 -17.62 5.62
N PHE A 185 -1.34 -17.56 6.92
CA PHE A 185 -0.38 -18.41 7.60
C PHE A 185 -0.93 -18.85 8.94
N ASP A 186 -0.55 -20.06 9.36
CA ASP A 186 -0.66 -20.53 10.74
C ASP A 186 0.73 -20.41 11.39
N GLY A 187 0.92 -19.39 12.23
CA GLY A 187 2.24 -18.96 12.68
C GLY A 187 3.15 -18.64 11.50
N LYS A 188 4.14 -19.51 11.24
CA LYS A 188 5.08 -19.38 10.11
C LYS A 188 4.71 -20.26 8.90
N ILE A 189 3.74 -21.16 9.04
CA ILE A 189 3.39 -22.15 8.03
C ILE A 189 2.35 -21.53 7.09
N PRO A 190 2.63 -21.42 5.77
CA PRO A 190 1.64 -20.89 4.83
C PRO A 190 0.45 -21.84 4.72
N LEU A 191 -0.76 -21.28 4.82
CA LEU A 191 -2.00 -22.01 4.59
C LEU A 191 -2.34 -22.01 3.10
N SER A 192 -2.81 -23.16 2.60
CA SER A 192 -3.49 -23.22 1.31
C SER A 192 -4.85 -22.52 1.37
N ASP A 193 -5.35 -22.07 0.22
CA ASP A 193 -6.66 -21.43 0.12
C ASP A 193 -7.78 -22.35 0.66
N ALA A 194 -7.65 -23.68 0.49
CA ALA A 194 -8.59 -24.69 1.01
C ALA A 194 -8.51 -24.85 2.54
N GLN A 195 -7.31 -24.90 3.11
CA GLN A 195 -7.13 -24.97 4.57
C GLN A 195 -7.69 -23.73 5.25
N PHE A 196 -7.40 -22.54 4.71
CA PHE A 196 -7.94 -21.30 5.25
C PHE A 196 -9.46 -21.23 5.11
N ALA A 197 -10.03 -21.68 3.98
CA ALA A 197 -11.47 -21.77 3.81
C ALA A 197 -12.11 -22.73 4.81
N SER A 198 -11.47 -23.86 5.10
CA SER A 198 -11.95 -24.80 6.13
C SER A 198 -12.02 -24.15 7.50
N ILE A 199 -10.95 -23.44 7.91
CA ILE A 199 -10.89 -22.73 9.21
C ILE A 199 -11.93 -21.61 9.26
N ARG A 200 -12.12 -20.88 8.16
CA ARG A 200 -13.13 -19.84 8.05
C ARG A 200 -14.55 -20.39 8.17
N ASN A 201 -14.83 -21.51 7.51
CA ASN A 201 -16.14 -22.15 7.55
C ASN A 201 -16.46 -22.77 8.91
N SER A 202 -15.44 -23.23 9.66
CA SER A 202 -15.63 -23.74 11.01
C SER A 202 -15.80 -22.66 12.07
N ASN A 203 -15.53 -21.38 11.74
CA ASN A 203 -15.58 -20.25 12.68
C ASN A 203 -16.49 -19.13 12.14
N PRO A 204 -17.80 -19.12 12.50
CA PRO A 204 -18.78 -18.17 11.96
C PRO A 204 -18.46 -16.69 12.26
N THR A 205 -17.83 -16.41 13.40
CA THR A 205 -17.39 -15.06 13.80
C THR A 205 -16.29 -14.55 12.87
N LEU A 206 -15.25 -15.36 12.65
CA LEU A 206 -14.18 -15.06 11.71
C LEU A 206 -14.70 -14.85 10.28
N ASP A 207 -15.66 -15.67 9.81
CA ASP A 207 -16.28 -15.48 8.50
C ASP A 207 -17.01 -14.12 8.40
N LEU A 208 -17.74 -13.74 9.44
CA LEU A 208 -18.48 -12.47 9.47
C LEU A 208 -17.54 -11.26 9.37
N ASP A 209 -16.45 -11.28 10.12
CA ASP A 209 -15.45 -10.20 10.11
C ASP A 209 -14.71 -10.11 8.77
N LEU A 210 -14.42 -11.27 8.15
CA LEU A 210 -13.72 -11.33 6.86
C LEU A 210 -14.61 -10.94 5.67
N LYS A 211 -15.95 -11.02 5.75
CA LYS A 211 -16.86 -10.60 4.67
C LYS A 211 -16.67 -9.15 4.25
N LEU A 212 -16.41 -8.27 5.22
CA LEU A 212 -16.16 -6.85 4.92
C LEU A 212 -14.84 -6.68 4.16
N SER A 213 -13.80 -7.42 4.55
CA SER A 213 -12.52 -7.44 3.83
C SER A 213 -12.68 -7.96 2.39
N ASP A 214 -13.40 -9.06 2.19
CA ASP A 214 -13.67 -9.61 0.86
C ASP A 214 -14.36 -8.60 -0.06
N LYS A 215 -15.30 -7.82 0.47
CA LYS A 215 -15.98 -6.76 -0.27
C LYS A 215 -15.01 -5.68 -0.74
N TYR A 216 -14.09 -5.24 0.14
CA TYR A 216 -13.05 -4.29 -0.24
C TYR A 216 -12.09 -4.87 -1.25
N PHE A 217 -11.68 -6.12 -1.09
CA PHE A 217 -10.75 -6.79 -2.00
C PHE A 217 -11.37 -7.01 -3.39
N LYS A 218 -12.66 -7.37 -3.47
CA LYS A 218 -13.41 -7.43 -4.73
C LYS A 218 -13.44 -6.08 -5.44
N ARG A 219 -13.73 -4.99 -4.72
CA ARG A 219 -13.70 -3.63 -5.28
C ARG A 219 -12.31 -3.26 -5.78
N ALA A 220 -11.28 -3.57 -5.01
CA ALA A 220 -9.89 -3.31 -5.39
C ALA A 220 -9.54 -3.99 -6.72
N ARG A 221 -9.86 -5.29 -6.88
CA ARG A 221 -9.64 -6.05 -8.12
C ARG A 221 -10.37 -5.47 -9.34
N THR A 222 -11.56 -4.92 -9.15
CA THR A 222 -12.28 -4.24 -10.24
C THR A 222 -11.48 -3.03 -10.72
N PHE A 223 -10.99 -2.19 -9.81
CA PHE A 223 -10.17 -1.04 -10.18
C PHE A 223 -8.79 -1.42 -10.70
N ASP A 224 -8.17 -2.50 -10.20
CA ASP A 224 -6.93 -3.04 -10.77
C ASP A 224 -7.13 -3.47 -12.23
N THR A 225 -8.23 -4.16 -12.53
CA THR A 225 -8.58 -4.56 -13.90
C THR A 225 -8.77 -3.34 -14.80
N ILE A 226 -9.50 -2.32 -14.33
CA ILE A 226 -9.72 -1.07 -15.06
C ILE A 226 -8.38 -0.35 -15.32
N SER A 227 -7.51 -0.25 -14.31
CA SER A 227 -6.19 0.36 -14.46
C SER A 227 -5.30 -0.44 -15.41
N ASN A 228 -5.25 -1.77 -15.30
CA ASN A 228 -4.45 -2.60 -16.22
C ASN A 228 -4.93 -2.47 -17.68
N ILE A 229 -6.25 -2.44 -17.92
CA ILE A 229 -6.82 -2.18 -19.25
C ILE A 229 -6.47 -0.76 -19.71
N GLY A 230 -6.59 0.24 -18.83
CA GLY A 230 -6.21 1.63 -19.11
C GLY A 230 -4.74 1.79 -19.45
N THR A 231 -3.85 1.12 -18.72
CA THR A 231 -2.40 1.06 -18.96
C THR A 231 -2.11 0.40 -20.31
N LEU A 232 -2.73 -0.74 -20.62
CA LEU A 232 -2.56 -1.40 -21.92
C LEU A 232 -3.06 -0.54 -23.08
N ALA A 233 -4.21 0.12 -22.91
CA ALA A 233 -4.75 1.07 -23.88
C ALA A 233 -3.78 2.25 -24.07
N PHE A 234 -3.28 2.84 -22.97
CA PHE A 234 -2.30 3.93 -23.01
C PHE A 234 -1.01 3.53 -23.75
N ILE A 235 -0.41 2.38 -23.39
CA ILE A 235 0.78 1.86 -24.07
C ILE A 235 0.50 1.63 -25.56
N SER A 236 -0.61 1.00 -25.90
CA SER A 236 -0.99 0.75 -27.29
C SER A 236 -1.17 2.06 -28.06
N PHE A 237 -1.73 3.09 -27.43
CA PHE A 237 -1.95 4.41 -28.03
C PHE A 237 -0.67 5.22 -28.22
N VAL A 238 0.36 4.96 -27.40
CA VAL A 238 1.69 5.60 -27.48
C VAL A 238 2.61 4.88 -28.46
N VAL A 239 2.54 3.54 -28.52
CA VAL A 239 3.48 2.70 -29.28
C VAL A 239 3.03 2.46 -30.73
N VAL A 240 1.73 2.55 -31.05
CA VAL A 240 1.23 2.31 -32.42
C VAL A 240 1.28 3.61 -33.25
N PRO A 241 2.14 3.71 -34.28
CA PRO A 241 2.33 4.95 -35.06
C PRO A 241 1.13 5.32 -35.95
N GLN A 242 0.22 4.40 -36.25
CA GLN A 242 -0.94 4.63 -37.12
C GLN A 242 -2.05 5.49 -36.48
N PHE A 243 -1.97 5.80 -35.18
CA PHE A 243 -2.94 6.62 -34.45
C PHE A 243 -2.44 8.05 -34.12
N GLN A 244 -1.35 8.51 -34.76
CA GLN A 244 -0.72 9.81 -34.53
C GLN A 244 -1.45 11.01 -35.20
N SER A 245 -2.77 11.12 -35.04
CA SER A 245 -3.54 12.29 -35.49
C SER A 245 -3.86 13.25 -34.35
N SER A 246 -4.38 14.44 -34.67
CA SER A 246 -4.79 15.48 -33.70
C SER A 246 -5.81 15.00 -32.65
N ALA A 247 -6.50 13.87 -32.87
CA ALA A 247 -7.35 13.20 -31.89
C ALA A 247 -6.57 12.54 -30.72
N GLN A 248 -5.25 12.35 -30.86
CA GLN A 248 -4.42 11.68 -29.86
C GLN A 248 -4.29 12.50 -28.57
N ASN A 249 -4.25 13.84 -28.68
CA ASN A 249 -4.01 14.72 -27.54
C ASN A 249 -5.26 14.91 -26.64
N SER A 250 -6.47 14.69 -27.17
CA SER A 250 -7.72 14.85 -26.42
C SER A 250 -8.11 13.62 -25.60
N LEU A 251 -7.67 12.42 -26.01
CA LEU A 251 -7.96 11.14 -25.33
C LEU A 251 -6.85 10.67 -24.38
N LEU A 252 -5.60 11.09 -24.59
CA LEU A 252 -4.47 10.76 -23.71
C LEU A 252 -4.67 11.25 -22.28
N LEU A 253 -5.12 12.49 -22.09
CA LEU A 253 -5.32 13.07 -20.76
C LEU A 253 -6.45 12.34 -20.00
N PRO A 254 -7.66 12.13 -20.56
CA PRO A 254 -8.69 11.31 -19.92
C PRO A 254 -8.23 9.89 -19.59
N LEU A 255 -7.53 9.19 -20.49
CA LEU A 255 -7.03 7.83 -20.25
C LEU A 255 -6.00 7.79 -19.12
N PHE A 256 -5.05 8.73 -19.13
CA PHE A 256 -4.07 8.88 -18.04
C PHE A 256 -4.74 9.18 -16.71
N LEU A 257 -5.74 10.06 -16.70
CA LEU A 257 -6.50 10.39 -15.48
C LEU A 257 -7.28 9.18 -14.96
N VAL A 258 -7.97 8.43 -15.82
CA VAL A 258 -8.67 7.20 -15.44
C VAL A 258 -7.69 6.17 -14.88
N ASP A 259 -6.53 5.99 -15.48
CA ASP A 259 -5.52 5.04 -15.02
C ASP A 259 -4.95 5.43 -13.64
N VAL A 260 -4.48 6.67 -13.49
CA VAL A 260 -3.94 7.17 -12.21
C VAL A 260 -4.97 7.14 -11.09
N THR A 261 -6.22 7.56 -11.38
CA THR A 261 -7.28 7.55 -10.37
C THR A 261 -7.70 6.13 -10.00
N SER A 262 -7.87 5.24 -10.98
CA SER A 262 -8.22 3.83 -10.74
C SER A 262 -7.13 3.13 -9.94
N PHE A 263 -5.86 3.33 -10.26
CA PHE A 263 -4.73 2.79 -9.50
C PHE A 263 -4.73 3.29 -8.05
N ARG A 264 -5.01 4.57 -7.79
CA ARG A 264 -5.08 5.12 -6.43
C ARG A 264 -6.28 4.58 -5.65
N ILE A 265 -7.45 4.50 -6.27
CA ILE A 265 -8.66 3.95 -5.66
C ILE A 265 -8.46 2.47 -5.33
N ALA A 266 -7.88 1.69 -6.25
CA ALA A 266 -7.55 0.28 -6.02
C ALA A 266 -6.65 0.13 -4.79
N ASN A 267 -5.56 0.91 -4.72
CA ASN A 267 -4.63 0.88 -3.58
C ASN A 267 -5.30 1.20 -2.24
N ASN A 268 -6.24 2.16 -2.21
CA ASN A 268 -7.00 2.47 -1.00
C ASN A 268 -7.91 1.31 -0.58
N PHE A 269 -8.59 0.66 -1.52
CA PHE A 269 -9.40 -0.52 -1.21
C PHE A 269 -8.54 -1.71 -0.77
N HIS A 270 -7.38 -1.92 -1.37
CA HIS A 270 -6.41 -2.92 -0.94
C HIS A 270 -5.94 -2.70 0.50
N ARG A 271 -5.66 -1.45 0.89
CA ARG A 271 -5.29 -1.11 2.28
C ARG A 271 -6.42 -1.36 3.25
N LYS A 272 -7.65 -0.93 2.90
CA LYS A 272 -8.84 -1.19 3.71
C LYS A 272 -9.06 -2.69 3.91
N ALA A 273 -8.97 -3.48 2.84
CA ALA A 273 -9.05 -4.93 2.92
C ALA A 273 -8.00 -5.51 3.88
N ARG A 274 -6.72 -5.16 3.71
CA ARG A 274 -5.65 -5.64 4.59
C ARG A 274 -5.84 -5.25 6.05
N ASN A 275 -6.20 -4.00 6.34
CA ASN A 275 -6.43 -3.55 7.71
C ASN A 275 -7.60 -4.30 8.35
N THR A 276 -8.73 -4.42 7.65
CA THR A 276 -9.89 -5.18 8.14
C THR A 276 -9.55 -6.66 8.35
N THR A 277 -8.81 -7.28 7.43
CA THR A 277 -8.32 -8.66 7.61
C THR A 277 -7.46 -8.77 8.86
N ARG A 278 -6.48 -7.89 9.07
CA ARG A 278 -5.58 -7.97 10.24
C ARG A 278 -6.34 -7.83 11.57
N VAL A 279 -7.34 -6.94 11.62
CA VAL A 279 -8.22 -6.81 12.80
C VAL A 279 -9.02 -8.09 13.03
N ALA A 280 -9.64 -8.64 11.98
CA ALA A 280 -10.40 -9.89 12.06
C ALA A 280 -9.54 -11.08 12.53
N LEU A 281 -8.32 -11.22 11.99
CA LEU A 281 -7.39 -12.26 12.40
C LEU A 281 -6.90 -12.05 13.85
N ASN A 282 -6.63 -10.81 14.25
CA ASN A 282 -6.25 -10.51 15.62
C ASN A 282 -7.38 -10.84 16.61
N SER A 283 -8.60 -10.46 16.27
CA SER A 283 -9.81 -10.85 17.03
C SER A 283 -9.88 -12.37 17.17
N PHE A 284 -9.80 -13.13 16.07
CA PHE A 284 -9.80 -14.59 16.13
C PHE A 284 -8.65 -15.19 16.96
N ASN A 285 -7.47 -14.56 16.96
CA ASN A 285 -6.32 -15.06 17.70
C ASN A 285 -6.39 -14.76 19.21
N PHE A 286 -7.03 -13.67 19.61
CA PHE A 286 -6.97 -13.18 21.00
C PHE A 286 -8.34 -13.04 21.67
N THR A 287 -9.42 -13.47 21.01
CA THR A 287 -10.75 -13.59 21.62
C THR A 287 -10.93 -15.04 22.09
N ASP A 288 -11.32 -15.21 23.36
CA ASP A 288 -11.71 -16.49 23.96
C ASP A 288 -13.07 -17.00 23.41
#